data_AF-A0A494X8L2-F1
#
_entry.id   AF-A0A494X8L2-F1
#
_cell.length_a   1.000
_cell.length_b   1.000
_cell.length_c   1.000
_cell.angle_alpha   90.00
_cell.angle_beta   90.00
_cell.angle_gamma   90.00
#
_symmetry.space_group_name_H-M   'P 1'
#
loop_
_entity.id
_entity.type
_entity.pdbx_description
1 polymer ?
#
loop_
_entity_poly.entity_id
_entity_poly.type
_entity_poly.pdbx_seq_one_letter_code
_entity_poly.pdbx_strand_id
1 'polypeptide(L)'
;MLVQFDLFGADDPSDEQPADGKPLRKSRGASGWRLADHCCRYCFGRVLEQVAKGVVIEVRCAECGQRAAGGAELLCCCGADCGELGQLLVCVKNPCVTPEVPHEILVRERRRPEKTERDAAPIRPVKISGF
;
A
#
# COMPACT_ATOMS: atom_id res chain seq x y z
N MET A 1 -47.92 37.16 -11.05
CA MET A 1 -46.46 37.17 -11.27
C MET A 1 -45.98 35.76 -10.97
N LEU A 2 -45.91 34.91 -12.00
CA LEU A 2 -45.51 33.50 -11.92
C LEU A 2 -44.05 33.42 -12.31
N VAL A 3 -43.20 32.88 -11.43
CA VAL A 3 -41.81 32.51 -11.78
C VAL A 3 -41.76 31.00 -11.94
N GLN A 4 -41.59 30.61 -13.19
CA GLN A 4 -41.42 29.24 -13.69
C GLN A 4 -39.92 28.94 -13.66
N PHE A 5 -39.50 27.94 -12.86
CA PHE A 5 -38.13 27.42 -12.83
C PHE A 5 -38.11 26.05 -13.52
N ASP A 6 -38.02 26.06 -14.84
CA ASP A 6 -37.70 24.88 -15.65
C ASP A 6 -36.18 24.83 -15.87
N LEU A 7 -35.46 24.06 -15.05
CA LEU A 7 -34.08 23.63 -15.33
C LEU A 7 -33.88 22.19 -14.82
N PHE A 8 -34.75 21.27 -15.25
CA PHE A 8 -34.37 19.86 -15.35
C PHE A 8 -33.48 19.73 -16.59
N GLY A 9 -32.16 19.82 -16.36
CA GLY A 9 -31.16 19.50 -17.36
C GLY A 9 -31.35 18.04 -17.78
N ALA A 10 -31.53 17.84 -19.07
CA ALA A 10 -31.77 16.56 -19.72
C ALA A 10 -30.75 15.51 -19.26
N ASP A 11 -31.28 14.36 -18.86
CA ASP A 11 -30.58 13.08 -18.84
C ASP A 11 -29.85 12.91 -20.18
N ASP A 12 -28.52 12.86 -20.13
CA ASP A 12 -27.68 12.48 -21.27
C ASP A 12 -27.72 10.94 -21.37
N PRO A 13 -28.38 10.34 -22.38
CA PRO A 13 -28.58 8.90 -22.43
C PRO A 13 -27.45 8.19 -23.20
N SER A 14 -26.21 8.70 -23.16
CA SER A 14 -25.11 8.17 -23.99
C SER A 14 -24.04 7.33 -23.28
N ASP A 15 -24.35 6.73 -22.12
CA ASP A 15 -23.54 5.65 -21.53
C ASP A 15 -24.17 4.27 -21.85
N GLU A 16 -24.38 4.01 -23.15
CA GLU A 16 -24.56 2.65 -23.65
C GLU A 16 -23.27 1.87 -23.42
N GLN A 17 -23.21 1.13 -22.31
CA GLN A 17 -22.19 0.11 -22.12
C GLN A 17 -22.25 -0.87 -23.30
N PRO A 18 -21.15 -1.09 -24.06
CA PRO A 18 -21.18 -2.00 -25.19
C PRO A 18 -21.44 -3.43 -24.69
N ALA A 19 -22.63 -3.94 -25.00
CA ALA A 19 -23.11 -5.31 -24.75
C ALA A 19 -22.44 -6.38 -25.64
N ASP A 20 -21.21 -6.14 -26.07
CA ASP A 20 -20.45 -7.09 -26.86
C ASP A 20 -19.69 -8.01 -25.90
N GLY A 21 -20.20 -9.23 -25.70
CA GLY A 21 -19.51 -10.35 -25.03
C GLY A 21 -18.25 -10.83 -25.76
N LYS A 22 -17.42 -9.90 -26.24
CA LYS A 22 -16.09 -10.18 -26.79
C LYS A 22 -15.24 -10.75 -25.64
N PRO A 23 -14.69 -11.96 -25.77
CA PRO A 23 -13.80 -12.50 -24.77
C PRO A 23 -12.63 -11.53 -24.60
N LEU A 24 -12.40 -11.08 -23.37
CA LEU A 24 -11.27 -10.23 -22.99
C LEU A 24 -10.02 -10.83 -23.65
N ARG A 25 -9.48 -10.12 -24.65
CA ARG A 25 -8.29 -10.56 -25.37
C ARG A 25 -7.21 -10.77 -24.33
N LYS A 26 -6.82 -12.03 -24.13
CA LYS A 26 -5.68 -12.45 -23.31
C LYS A 26 -4.47 -11.64 -23.82
N SER A 27 -4.09 -10.59 -23.10
CA SER A 27 -3.04 -9.68 -23.52
C SER A 27 -1.75 -10.48 -23.58
N ARG A 28 -1.28 -10.77 -24.81
CA ARG A 28 -0.03 -11.48 -25.03
C ARG A 28 1.10 -10.57 -24.59
N GLY A 29 1.72 -10.90 -23.46
CA GLY A 29 3.05 -10.42 -23.09
C GLY A 29 3.16 -8.97 -22.63
N ALA A 30 2.20 -8.46 -21.85
CA ALA A 30 2.47 -7.23 -21.12
C ALA A 30 3.59 -7.51 -20.10
N SER A 31 4.71 -6.81 -20.25
CA SER A 31 5.66 -6.49 -19.17
C SER A 31 4.90 -5.69 -18.11
N GLY A 32 4.02 -6.42 -17.41
CA GLY A 32 2.85 -5.88 -16.75
C GLY A 32 3.21 -5.43 -15.36
N TRP A 33 2.77 -4.23 -15.03
CA TRP A 33 2.70 -3.79 -13.65
C TRP A 33 1.62 -4.62 -12.94
N ARG A 34 1.97 -5.23 -11.80
CA ARG A 34 1.04 -5.92 -10.91
C ARG A 34 0.86 -5.12 -9.63
N LEU A 35 -0.34 -5.14 -9.05
CA LEU A 35 -0.55 -4.61 -7.71
C LEU A 35 0.18 -5.48 -6.69
N ALA A 36 0.94 -4.84 -5.81
CA ALA A 36 1.55 -5.47 -4.66
C ALA A 36 0.66 -5.30 -3.41
N ASP A 37 0.83 -6.20 -2.44
CA ASP A 37 0.13 -6.15 -1.15
C ASP A 37 0.85 -5.21 -0.15
N HIS A 38 1.24 -4.03 -0.66
CA HIS A 38 2.08 -3.07 0.01
C HIS A 38 1.55 -1.65 -0.14
N CYS A 39 1.70 -0.86 0.92
CA CYS A 39 1.34 0.56 0.97
C CYS A 39 2.58 1.45 0.85
N CYS A 40 2.48 2.51 0.07
CA CYS A 40 3.54 3.51 -0.10
C CYS A 40 3.81 4.27 1.21
N ARG A 41 5.07 4.39 1.62
CA ARG A 41 5.46 5.12 2.85
C ARG A 41 5.19 6.63 2.82
N TYR A 42 4.98 7.20 1.63
CA TYR A 42 4.80 8.64 1.46
C TYR A 42 3.34 9.08 1.44
N CYS A 43 2.45 8.26 0.88
CA CYS A 43 1.05 8.63 0.68
C CYS A 43 0.06 7.52 1.05
N PHE A 44 0.53 6.40 1.60
CA PHE A 44 -0.27 5.20 1.94
C PHE A 44 -1.05 4.57 0.77
N GLY A 45 -0.84 5.05 -0.46
CA GLY A 45 -1.42 4.50 -1.68
C GLY A 45 -0.82 3.14 -2.08
N ARG A 46 -1.36 2.54 -3.14
CA ARG A 46 -0.94 1.21 -3.60
C ARG A 46 0.42 1.22 -4.31
N VAL A 47 1.17 0.15 -4.11
CA VAL A 47 2.44 -0.11 -4.81
C VAL A 47 2.18 -1.06 -5.98
N LEU A 48 2.80 -0.75 -7.11
CA LEU A 48 2.86 -1.56 -8.32
C LEU A 48 4.27 -2.15 -8.45
N GLU A 49 4.35 -3.39 -8.89
CA GLU A 49 5.60 -4.09 -9.18
C GLU A 49 5.67 -4.41 -10.66
N GLN A 50 6.80 -4.13 -11.28
CA GLN A 50 7.15 -4.62 -12.60
C GLN A 50 8.01 -5.88 -12.44
N VAL A 51 7.56 -6.98 -13.04
CA VAL A 51 8.25 -8.28 -12.94
C VAL A 51 8.78 -8.68 -14.30
N ALA A 52 10.08 -8.99 -14.37
CA ALA A 52 10.73 -9.55 -15.54
C ALA A 52 11.39 -10.89 -15.18
N LYS A 53 11.08 -11.95 -15.94
CA LYS A 53 11.61 -13.31 -15.71
C LYS A 53 11.43 -13.80 -14.24
N GLY A 54 10.34 -13.41 -13.59
CA GLY A 54 10.02 -13.79 -12.20
C GLY A 54 10.68 -12.93 -11.12
N VAL A 55 11.48 -11.93 -11.49
CA VAL A 55 12.15 -11.02 -10.55
C VAL A 55 11.51 -9.63 -10.62
N VAL A 56 11.29 -9.01 -9.48
CA VAL A 56 10.83 -7.61 -9.40
C VAL A 56 12.00 -6.71 -9.81
N ILE A 57 11.82 -5.95 -10.89
CA ILE A 57 12.86 -5.06 -11.43
C ILE A 57 12.63 -3.61 -11.01
N GLU A 58 11.37 -3.19 -10.88
CA GLU A 58 10.99 -1.83 -10.51
C GLU A 58 9.70 -1.86 -9.71
N VAL A 59 9.60 -0.98 -8.73
CA VAL A 59 8.36 -0.68 -8.02
C VAL A 59 7.97 0.78 -8.19
N ARG A 60 6.67 1.04 -8.25
CA ARG A 60 6.10 2.38 -8.42
C ARG A 60 4.87 2.55 -7.54
N CYS A 61 4.70 3.71 -6.92
CA CYS A 61 3.42 4.05 -6.29
C CYS A 61 2.40 4.46 -7.36
N ALA A 62 1.20 3.86 -7.31
CA ALA A 62 0.09 4.17 -8.20
C ALA A 62 -0.44 5.60 -8.00
N GLU A 63 -0.31 6.14 -6.78
CA GLU A 63 -0.87 7.44 -6.39
C GLU A 63 0.17 8.57 -6.54
N CYS A 64 1.21 8.58 -5.70
CA CYS A 64 2.20 9.67 -5.72
C CYS A 64 3.28 9.53 -6.80
N GLY A 65 3.30 8.42 -7.53
CA GLY A 65 4.22 8.21 -8.66
C GLY A 65 5.68 7.92 -8.30
N GLN A 66 6.05 7.89 -7.01
CA GLN A 66 7.40 7.54 -6.55
C GLN A 66 7.85 6.17 -7.06
N ARG A 67 9.15 5.98 -7.30
CA ARG A 67 9.71 4.77 -7.93
C ARG A 67 11.00 4.32 -7.26
N ALA A 68 11.27 3.03 -7.31
CA ALA A 68 12.54 2.43 -6.89
C ALA A 68 12.85 1.20 -7.74
N ALA A 69 14.14 0.93 -7.97
CA ALA A 69 14.58 -0.30 -8.62
C ALA A 69 14.78 -1.41 -7.58
N GLY A 70 14.16 -2.57 -7.78
CA GLY A 70 14.14 -3.67 -6.80
C GLY A 70 12.76 -3.94 -6.23
N GLY A 71 12.68 -4.45 -4.99
CA GLY A 71 11.45 -4.90 -4.35
C GLY A 71 10.60 -3.79 -3.72
N ALA A 72 9.36 -4.15 -3.34
CA ALA A 72 8.39 -3.22 -2.78
C ALA A 72 8.83 -2.62 -1.42
N GLU A 73 9.69 -3.30 -0.67
CA GLU A 73 10.25 -2.83 0.61
C GLU A 73 10.95 -1.47 0.49
N LEU A 74 11.49 -1.13 -0.68
CA LEU A 74 12.14 0.16 -0.93
C LEU A 74 11.19 1.34 -0.97
N LEU A 75 9.90 1.08 -1.24
CA LEU A 75 8.87 2.11 -1.34
C LEU A 75 7.76 1.94 -0.29
N CYS A 76 7.76 0.82 0.42
CA CYS A 76 6.69 0.43 1.31
C CYS A 76 6.92 0.88 2.77
N CYS A 77 5.84 1.16 3.50
CA CYS A 77 5.86 1.37 4.95
C CYS A 77 6.49 0.18 5.69
N CYS A 78 6.27 -1.04 5.17
CA CYS A 78 6.82 -2.28 5.71
C CYS A 78 8.36 -2.31 5.77
N GLY A 79 9.02 -1.65 4.81
CA GLY A 79 10.48 -1.58 4.75
C GLY A 79 11.06 -0.38 5.50
N ALA A 80 10.22 0.46 6.12
CA ALA A 80 10.69 1.58 6.92
C ALA A 80 11.44 1.06 8.15
N ASP A 81 12.72 1.42 8.24
CA ASP A 81 13.55 1.13 9.40
C ASP A 81 13.28 2.16 10.51
N CYS A 82 12.90 1.68 11.69
CA CYS A 82 12.70 2.50 12.89
C CYS A 82 13.93 2.46 13.83
N GLY A 83 15.14 2.34 13.28
CA GLY A 83 16.39 2.41 14.03
C GLY A 83 16.59 1.18 14.92
N GLU A 84 16.83 1.38 16.22
CA GLU A 84 17.00 0.26 17.17
C GLU A 84 15.77 -0.66 17.27
N LEU A 85 14.60 -0.16 16.84
CA LEU A 85 13.36 -0.92 16.84
C LEU A 85 13.16 -1.77 15.59
N GLY A 86 13.97 -1.55 14.53
CA GLY A 86 13.88 -2.26 13.26
C GLY A 86 12.56 -2.02 12.52
N GLN A 87 12.15 -2.98 11.69
CA GLN A 87 10.90 -2.92 10.91
C GLN A 87 9.69 -3.26 11.79
N LEU A 88 9.03 -2.22 12.31
CA LEU A 88 7.84 -2.36 13.14
C LEU A 88 6.54 -2.41 12.36
N LEU A 89 6.50 -1.94 11.12
CA LEU A 89 5.25 -1.85 10.36
C LEU A 89 5.08 -3.05 9.44
N VAL A 90 3.85 -3.56 9.38
CA VAL A 90 3.46 -4.65 8.48
C VAL A 90 2.20 -4.29 7.72
N CYS A 91 2.18 -4.66 6.46
CA CYS A 91 1.13 -4.38 5.51
C CYS A 91 0.28 -5.63 5.47
N VAL A 92 -1.02 -5.47 5.75
CA VAL A 92 -1.96 -6.58 5.88
C VAL A 92 -3.17 -6.31 5.03
N LYS A 93 -3.74 -7.35 4.43
CA LYS A 93 -4.99 -7.22 3.69
C LYS A 93 -6.12 -6.83 4.65
N ASN A 94 -6.95 -5.88 4.24
CA ASN A 94 -8.13 -5.47 4.98
C ASN A 94 -9.16 -6.62 4.94
N PRO A 95 -9.50 -7.23 6.09
CA PRO A 95 -10.46 -8.32 6.13
C PRO A 95 -11.90 -7.85 5.91
N CYS A 96 -12.19 -6.56 6.08
CA CYS A 96 -13.52 -5.99 5.96
C CYS A 96 -13.42 -4.61 5.29
N VAL A 97 -13.53 -4.60 3.97
CA VAL A 97 -13.57 -3.35 3.20
C VAL A 97 -14.98 -2.78 3.31
N THR A 98 -15.11 -1.62 3.95
CA THR A 98 -16.37 -0.89 4.09
C THR A 98 -16.22 0.52 3.51
N PRO A 99 -17.31 1.27 3.25
CA PRO A 99 -17.21 2.66 2.81
C PRO A 99 -16.40 3.55 3.77
N GLU A 100 -16.44 3.26 5.07
CA GLU A 100 -15.69 3.96 6.11
C GLU A 100 -14.21 3.55 6.14
N VAL A 101 -13.88 2.34 5.68
CA VAL A 101 -12.52 1.81 5.60
C VAL A 101 -12.28 1.20 4.20
N PRO A 102 -12.17 2.05 3.15
CA PRO A 102 -12.17 1.60 1.76
C PRO A 102 -10.83 1.00 1.31
N HIS A 103 -9.77 1.17 2.10
CA HIS A 103 -8.43 0.70 1.75
C HIS A 103 -8.36 -0.84 1.81
N GLU A 104 -7.92 -1.47 0.70
CA GLU A 104 -7.74 -2.93 0.64
C GLU A 104 -6.50 -3.40 1.43
N ILE A 105 -5.49 -2.55 1.62
CA ILE A 105 -4.30 -2.85 2.42
C ILE A 105 -4.23 -1.87 3.59
N LEU A 106 -4.04 -2.41 4.78
CA LEU A 106 -3.86 -1.67 6.02
C LEU A 106 -2.41 -1.79 6.48
N VAL A 107 -1.96 -0.82 7.27
CA VAL A 107 -0.68 -0.89 7.97
C VAL A 107 -0.94 -1.15 9.44
N ARG A 108 -0.24 -2.12 10.02
CA ARG A 108 -0.30 -2.45 11.44
C ARG A 108 1.09 -2.44 12.03
N GLU A 109 1.17 -2.16 13.32
CA GLU A 109 2.38 -2.42 14.08
C GLU A 109 2.53 -3.93 14.31
N ARG A 110 3.73 -4.45 14.10
CA ARG A 110 4.15 -5.79 14.46
C ARG A 110 4.28 -5.81 15.98
N ARG A 111 3.50 -6.65 16.66
CA ARG A 111 3.66 -6.85 18.10
C ARG A 111 5.09 -7.30 18.39
N ARG A 112 5.80 -6.54 19.23
CA ARG A 112 7.06 -7.01 19.81
C ARG A 112 6.73 -8.20 20.73
N PRO A 113 7.46 -9.31 20.67
CA PRO A 113 7.40 -10.28 21.75
C PRO A 113 7.81 -9.56 23.05
N GLU A 114 7.02 -9.71 24.12
CA GLU A 114 7.44 -9.22 25.44
C GLU A 114 8.82 -9.80 25.74
N LYS A 115 9.76 -8.96 26.21
CA LYS A 115 11.03 -9.46 26.73
C LYS A 115 10.69 -10.38 27.90
N THR A 116 10.82 -11.68 27.72
CA THR A 116 10.83 -12.62 28.85
C THR A 116 11.97 -12.24 29.78
N GLU A 117 11.76 -12.26 31.09
CA GLU A 117 12.77 -11.92 32.12
C GLU A 117 14.10 -12.70 31.94
N ARG A 118 14.07 -13.83 31.22
CA ARG A 118 15.25 -14.63 30.87
C ARG A 118 16.20 -13.96 29.86
N ASP A 119 15.72 -12.98 29.08
CA ASP A 119 16.50 -12.24 28.07
C ASP A 119 16.98 -10.87 28.58
N ALA A 120 16.65 -10.53 29.83
CA ALA A 120 17.21 -9.35 30.49
C ALA A 120 18.66 -9.65 30.88
N ALA A 121 19.60 -9.34 29.96
CA ALA A 121 21.01 -9.26 30.34
C ALA A 121 21.13 -8.33 31.55
N PRO A 122 21.88 -8.71 32.60
CA PRO A 122 22.01 -7.90 33.79
C PRO A 122 22.53 -6.52 33.39
N ILE A 123 21.81 -5.48 33.80
CA ILE A 123 22.23 -4.09 33.64
C ILE A 123 23.61 -3.98 34.29
N ARG A 124 24.66 -3.91 33.47
CA ARG A 124 26.01 -3.72 33.99
C ARG A 124 26.01 -2.34 34.63
N PRO A 125 26.40 -2.20 35.91
CA PRO A 125 26.50 -0.90 36.53
C PRO A 125 27.47 -0.05 35.70
N VAL A 126 26.99 1.10 35.24
CA VAL A 126 27.83 2.11 34.59
C VAL A 126 28.86 2.53 35.65
N LYS A 127 30.12 2.16 35.45
CA LYS A 127 31.22 2.73 36.23
C LYS A 127 31.31 4.21 35.85
N ILE A 128 30.70 5.05 36.67
CA ILE A 128 30.91 6.49 36.59
C ILE A 128 32.33 6.73 37.13
N SER A 129 33.32 6.70 36.24
CA SER A 129 34.70 7.04 36.60
C SER A 129 34.80 8.56 36.66
N GLY A 130 34.80 9.10 37.88
CA GLY A 130 35.20 10.47 38.14
C GLY A 130 35.06 10.81 39.61
N PHE A 131 36.18 10.80 40.34
CA PHE A 131 36.67 11.88 41.22
C PHE A 131 38.10 11.54 41.67
#